data_AF-A0A3B9G604-F1
#
_entry.id   AF-A0A3B9G604-F1
#
_cell.length_a   1.000
_cell.length_b   1.000
_cell.length_c   1.000
_cell.angle_alpha   90.00
_cell.angle_beta   90.00
_cell.angle_gamma   90.00
#
_symmetry.space_group_name_H-M   'P 1'
#
loop_
_entity.id
_entity.type
_entity.pdbx_description
1 polymer ?
#
loop_
_entity_poly.entity_id
_entity_poly.type
_entity_poly.pdbx_seq_one_letter_code
_entity_poly.pdbx_strand_id
1 'polypeptide(L)'
;MLKTFLEHNSAEILCQDSPFFFQDLEVTKDLGLRRSWEANIEIVPTFIRFGEDGKELGRIEGWNSKEWAKFLQIEIPETMLTFKPGCGSDTLAPGMPEKLTAKYGDTLIKSRDISLAEHEDEIEACYVRGWSDGLPVVPPTKERVLRMLSGTSRNPQDVVGLIPPNLVECSVEKIAINAVLAGCLPQYLPVVIASVEAALQDEFCLHGLLATTYFSGPLVIVNGPIAREIGMNSEGNVLGQGNRANSTIGRALQLVVRNIGGGRPQEIDRSAFGTPGKVGFCFAEDEAGSYWQSLAEERGIEPGCSSVTLFAADGVQAIVDQKSRDPESLSRTFAAGLRSVGHP
;
A
#
# COMPACT_ATOMS: atom_id res chain seq x y z
N MET A 1 -43.22 -9.20 21.69
CA MET A 1 -42.68 -10.35 20.95
C MET A 1 -41.18 -10.52 21.22
N LEU A 2 -40.30 -9.65 20.69
CA LEU A 2 -38.86 -9.71 21.00
C LEU A 2 -38.58 -9.58 22.50
N LYS A 3 -39.27 -8.68 23.21
CA LYS A 3 -39.18 -8.55 24.66
C LYS A 3 -39.47 -9.88 25.38
N THR A 4 -40.61 -10.50 25.06
CA THR A 4 -41.03 -11.79 25.60
C THR A 4 -40.03 -12.91 25.25
N PHE A 5 -39.47 -12.90 24.05
CA PHE A 5 -38.43 -13.85 23.66
C PHE A 5 -37.17 -13.69 24.53
N LEU A 6 -36.69 -12.47 24.72
CA LEU A 6 -35.51 -12.16 25.54
C LEU A 6 -35.72 -12.48 27.02
N GLU A 7 -36.93 -12.36 27.54
CA GLU A 7 -37.25 -12.72 28.94
C GLU A 7 -37.16 -14.24 29.21
N HIS A 8 -37.33 -15.07 28.17
CA HIS A 8 -37.37 -16.54 28.30
C HIS A 8 -36.16 -17.26 27.71
N ASN A 9 -35.27 -16.54 27.01
CA ASN A 9 -34.12 -17.10 26.33
C ASN A 9 -32.86 -16.33 26.71
N SER A 10 -31.73 -17.02 26.80
CA SER A 10 -30.42 -16.39 26.97
C SER A 10 -29.98 -15.73 25.66
N ALA A 11 -30.47 -14.51 25.40
CA ALA A 11 -30.18 -13.74 24.21
C ALA A 11 -29.91 -12.28 24.55
N GLU A 12 -29.08 -11.63 23.75
CA GLU A 12 -28.62 -10.26 23.95
C GLU A 12 -28.75 -9.49 22.63
N ILE A 13 -29.15 -8.23 22.71
CA ILE A 13 -29.16 -7.33 21.54
C ILE A 13 -27.90 -6.47 21.59
N LEU A 14 -27.11 -6.52 20.52
CA LEU A 14 -25.96 -5.64 20.30
C LEU A 14 -26.32 -4.53 19.31
N CYS A 15 -25.96 -3.30 19.66
CA CYS A 15 -26.19 -2.12 18.82
C CYS A 15 -24.85 -1.41 18.53
N GLN A 16 -24.57 -1.22 17.24
CA GLN A 16 -23.32 -0.63 16.72
C GLN A 16 -23.30 0.90 16.85
N ASP A 17 -24.47 1.53 16.81
CA ASP A 17 -24.64 2.97 16.72
C ASP A 17 -25.47 3.53 17.90
N SER A 18 -26.79 3.63 17.74
CA SER A 18 -27.68 4.29 18.68
C SER A 18 -28.92 3.45 18.97
N PRO A 19 -29.26 3.23 20.26
CA PRO A 19 -30.35 2.35 20.65
C PRO A 19 -31.74 2.99 20.46
N PHE A 20 -31.88 4.09 19.70
CA PHE A 20 -33.16 4.82 19.56
C PHE A 20 -34.32 3.94 19.06
N PHE A 21 -34.03 2.88 18.30
CA PHE A 21 -35.03 1.95 17.78
C PHE A 21 -35.59 0.97 18.82
N PHE A 22 -34.95 0.82 19.98
CA PHE A 22 -35.25 -0.24 20.95
C PHE A 22 -35.81 0.31 22.27
N GLN A 23 -36.77 1.24 22.17
CA GLN A 23 -37.50 1.71 23.37
C GLN A 23 -38.13 0.49 24.08
N ASP A 24 -37.84 0.35 25.37
CA ASP A 24 -38.28 -0.75 26.27
C ASP A 24 -37.56 -2.11 26.17
N LEU A 25 -36.41 -2.20 25.49
CA LEU A 25 -35.55 -3.39 25.45
C LEU A 25 -34.17 -3.11 26.05
N GLU A 26 -33.60 -4.11 26.73
CA GLU A 26 -32.20 -4.05 27.19
C GLU A 26 -31.27 -4.28 26.00
N VAL A 27 -30.38 -3.31 25.74
CA VAL A 27 -29.47 -3.32 24.58
C VAL A 27 -28.05 -3.01 25.05
N THR A 28 -27.13 -3.91 24.71
CA THR A 28 -25.70 -3.71 24.91
C THR A 28 -25.12 -2.92 23.75
N LYS A 29 -24.37 -1.86 24.06
CA LYS A 29 -23.72 -1.02 23.05
C LYS A 29 -22.37 -1.63 22.66
N ASP A 30 -22.17 -1.88 21.37
CA ASP A 30 -20.90 -2.30 20.78
C ASP A 30 -20.29 -1.15 19.98
N LEU A 31 -20.15 0.04 20.58
CA LEU A 31 -19.63 1.25 19.90
C LEU A 31 -18.16 1.10 19.45
N GLY A 32 -17.42 0.21 20.10
CA GLY A 32 -16.09 -0.17 19.69
C GLY A 32 -16.07 -1.20 18.55
N LEU A 33 -17.24 -1.71 18.14
CA LEU A 33 -17.48 -2.75 17.13
C LEU A 33 -16.72 -4.06 17.36
N ARG A 34 -16.24 -4.32 18.57
CA ARG A 34 -15.38 -5.48 18.83
C ARG A 34 -16.15 -6.77 18.62
N ARG A 35 -17.35 -6.88 19.21
CA ARG A 35 -18.15 -8.10 19.14
C ARG A 35 -18.71 -8.32 17.75
N SER A 36 -19.12 -7.24 17.09
CA SER A 36 -19.57 -7.25 15.69
C SER A 36 -18.47 -7.68 14.74
N TRP A 37 -17.23 -7.25 14.98
CA TRP A 37 -16.06 -7.62 14.19
C TRP A 37 -15.66 -9.08 14.42
N GLU A 38 -15.55 -9.53 15.68
CA GLU A 38 -15.24 -10.93 16.05
C GLU A 38 -16.27 -11.92 15.48
N ALA A 39 -17.54 -11.51 15.35
CA ALA A 39 -18.61 -12.31 14.78
C ALA A 39 -18.73 -12.24 13.24
N ASN A 40 -17.85 -11.48 12.57
CA ASN A 40 -17.90 -11.22 11.13
C ASN A 40 -19.29 -10.75 10.67
N ILE A 41 -19.82 -9.70 11.30
CA ILE A 41 -21.10 -9.10 10.91
C ILE A 41 -20.88 -8.19 9.70
N GLU A 42 -21.46 -8.56 8.56
CA GLU A 42 -21.44 -7.75 7.33
C GLU A 42 -22.74 -6.95 7.14
N ILE A 43 -23.85 -7.53 7.58
CA ILE A 43 -25.20 -6.99 7.39
C ILE A 43 -25.89 -6.83 8.74
N VAL A 44 -26.68 -5.78 8.92
CA VAL A 44 -27.53 -5.54 10.09
C VAL A 44 -28.99 -5.35 9.68
N PRO A 45 -29.98 -5.87 10.44
CA PRO A 45 -29.81 -6.72 11.62
C PRO A 45 -29.31 -8.12 11.26
N THR A 46 -28.58 -8.77 12.18
CA THR A 46 -28.17 -10.18 12.07
C THR A 46 -28.49 -10.92 13.36
N PHE A 47 -29.11 -12.10 13.25
CA PHE A 47 -29.23 -13.04 14.36
C PHE A 47 -28.20 -14.13 14.23
N ILE A 48 -27.56 -14.45 15.34
CA ILE A 48 -26.65 -15.60 15.44
C ILE A 48 -27.13 -16.47 16.60
N ARG A 49 -27.22 -17.77 16.36
CA ARG A 49 -27.42 -18.77 17.41
C ARG A 49 -26.11 -19.45 17.70
N PHE A 50 -25.76 -19.53 18.98
CA PHE A 50 -24.62 -20.29 19.46
C PHE A 50 -25.08 -21.57 20.17
N GLY A 51 -24.29 -22.63 20.04
CA GLY A 51 -24.44 -23.85 20.83
C GLY A 51 -23.81 -23.70 22.23
N GLU A 52 -24.02 -24.70 23.09
CA GLU A 52 -23.41 -24.73 24.43
C GLU A 52 -21.88 -24.77 24.40
N ASP A 53 -21.29 -25.23 23.29
CA ASP A 53 -19.85 -25.22 23.02
C ASP A 53 -19.33 -23.87 22.50
N GLY A 54 -20.20 -22.85 22.42
CA GLY A 54 -19.88 -21.52 21.92
C GLY A 54 -19.74 -21.42 20.40
N LYS A 55 -20.00 -22.50 19.65
CA LYS A 55 -19.94 -22.47 18.18
C LYS A 55 -21.22 -21.93 17.58
N GLU A 56 -21.08 -21.23 16.47
CA GLU A 56 -22.21 -20.78 15.69
C GLU A 56 -22.98 -21.97 15.08
N LEU A 57 -24.27 -22.08 15.39
CA LEU A 57 -25.18 -23.09 14.86
C LEU A 57 -25.97 -22.58 13.65
N GLY A 58 -26.07 -21.27 13.48
CA GLY A 58 -26.70 -20.65 12.32
C GLY A 58 -26.87 -19.15 12.49
N ARG A 59 -26.95 -18.46 11.35
CA ARG A 59 -27.19 -17.02 11.27
C ARG A 59 -28.30 -16.67 10.27
N ILE A 60 -28.92 -15.52 10.49
CA ILE A 60 -29.88 -14.89 9.57
C ILE A 60 -29.52 -13.42 9.45
N GLU A 61 -29.49 -12.91 8.22
CA GLU A 61 -29.11 -11.54 7.90
C GLU A 61 -30.29 -10.78 7.28
N GLY A 62 -30.47 -9.52 7.69
CA GLY A 62 -31.61 -8.70 7.29
C GLY A 62 -32.92 -9.14 7.93
N TRP A 63 -34.04 -8.64 7.39
CA TRP A 63 -35.38 -8.94 7.89
C TRP A 63 -36.16 -9.80 6.88
N ASN A 64 -36.54 -11.00 7.32
CA ASN A 64 -37.51 -11.86 6.64
C ASN A 64 -38.42 -12.49 7.68
N SER A 65 -39.73 -12.17 7.62
CA SER A 65 -40.68 -12.55 8.67
C SER A 65 -40.80 -14.07 8.83
N LYS A 66 -40.75 -14.86 7.75
CA LYS A 66 -40.85 -16.32 7.84
C LYS A 66 -39.60 -16.96 8.44
N GLU A 67 -38.43 -16.44 8.05
CA GLU A 67 -37.15 -16.95 8.55
C GLU A 67 -36.97 -16.59 10.02
N TRP A 68 -37.29 -15.36 10.42
CA TRP A 68 -37.26 -14.94 11.82
C TRP A 68 -38.24 -15.73 12.69
N ALA A 69 -39.48 -15.93 12.21
CA ALA A 69 -40.47 -16.74 12.93
C ALA A 69 -39.98 -18.17 13.17
N LYS A 70 -39.41 -18.81 12.13
CA LYS A 70 -38.85 -20.16 12.22
C LYS A 70 -37.61 -20.21 13.12
N PHE A 71 -36.73 -19.23 13.00
CA PHE A 71 -35.49 -19.20 13.75
C PHE A 71 -35.76 -18.94 15.22
N LEU A 72 -36.45 -17.87 15.56
CA LEU A 72 -36.74 -17.51 16.95
C LEU A 72 -37.88 -18.32 17.57
N GLN A 73 -38.59 -19.14 16.78
CA GLN A 73 -39.79 -19.89 17.21
C GLN A 73 -40.86 -18.98 17.81
N ILE A 74 -41.13 -17.86 17.13
CA ILE A 74 -42.13 -16.86 17.54
C ILE A 74 -43.16 -16.65 16.44
N GLU A 75 -44.37 -16.24 16.82
CA GLU A 75 -45.39 -15.81 15.87
C GLU A 75 -45.16 -14.35 15.46
N ILE A 76 -45.06 -14.09 14.15
CA ILE A 76 -44.95 -12.73 13.60
C ILE A 76 -46.29 -12.36 12.94
N PRO A 77 -46.93 -11.24 13.33
CA PRO A 77 -48.20 -10.81 12.74
C PRO A 77 -48.11 -10.63 11.23
N GLU A 78 -49.16 -11.06 10.52
CA GLU A 78 -49.26 -10.90 9.05
C GLU A 78 -49.27 -9.43 8.60
N THR A 79 -49.54 -8.50 9.52
CA THR A 79 -49.51 -7.05 9.27
C THR A 79 -48.10 -6.47 9.18
N MET A 80 -47.06 -7.23 9.56
CA MET A 80 -45.67 -6.80 9.45
C MET A 80 -45.13 -7.00 8.03
N LEU A 81 -44.14 -6.18 7.65
CA LEU A 81 -43.41 -6.32 6.38
C LEU A 81 -42.88 -7.75 6.23
N THR A 82 -43.02 -8.34 5.04
CA THR A 82 -42.52 -9.68 4.77
C THR A 82 -41.00 -9.73 4.67
N PHE A 83 -40.41 -8.72 4.03
CA PHE A 83 -38.98 -8.67 3.73
C PHE A 83 -38.47 -7.24 3.72
N LYS A 84 -37.26 -7.04 4.24
CA LYS A 84 -36.49 -5.81 4.11
C LYS A 84 -35.00 -6.16 4.06
N PRO A 85 -34.26 -5.73 3.02
CA PRO A 85 -32.83 -5.95 2.97
C PRO A 85 -32.16 -5.28 4.18
N GLY A 86 -31.14 -5.94 4.73
CA GLY A 86 -30.34 -5.34 5.80
C GLY A 86 -29.49 -4.17 5.30
N CYS A 87 -29.04 -3.33 6.23
CA CYS A 87 -28.04 -2.31 5.98
C CYS A 87 -26.64 -2.91 6.13
N GLY A 88 -25.62 -2.30 5.53
CA GLY A 88 -24.23 -2.67 5.80
C GLY A 88 -23.87 -2.38 7.26
N SER A 89 -23.08 -3.26 7.87
CA SER A 89 -22.57 -3.07 9.21
C SER A 89 -21.55 -1.93 9.28
N ASP A 90 -21.49 -1.23 10.42
CA ASP A 90 -20.46 -0.22 10.68
C ASP A 90 -19.04 -0.79 10.67
N THR A 91 -18.88 -2.11 10.85
CA THR A 91 -17.59 -2.81 10.71
C THR A 91 -17.01 -2.71 9.30
N LEU A 92 -17.87 -2.53 8.29
CA LEU A 92 -17.53 -2.42 6.88
C LEU A 92 -17.50 -0.98 6.37
N ALA A 93 -17.74 0.02 7.24
CA ALA A 93 -17.65 1.41 6.84
C ALA A 93 -16.22 1.72 6.30
N PRO A 94 -16.06 2.64 5.34
CA PRO A 94 -14.77 2.90 4.71
C PRO A 94 -13.65 3.16 5.74
N GLY A 95 -12.61 2.31 5.71
CA GLY A 95 -11.47 2.39 6.64
C GLY A 95 -11.66 1.69 7.99
N MET A 96 -12.86 1.18 8.30
CA MET A 96 -13.13 0.44 9.53
C MET A 96 -12.49 -0.96 9.57
N PRO A 97 -12.45 -1.75 8.49
CA PRO A 97 -11.77 -3.03 8.50
C PRO A 97 -10.31 -2.93 8.96
N GLU A 98 -9.57 -1.93 8.49
CA GLU A 98 -8.17 -1.71 8.87
C GLU A 98 -8.03 -1.18 10.30
N LYS A 99 -8.95 -0.31 10.74
CA LYS A 99 -9.02 0.17 12.13
C LYS A 99 -9.28 -0.96 13.12
N LEU A 100 -10.25 -1.80 12.82
CA LEU A 100 -10.65 -2.92 13.67
C LEU A 100 -9.55 -4.00 13.69
N THR A 101 -8.94 -4.28 12.54
CA THR A 101 -7.77 -5.18 12.47
C THR A 101 -6.59 -4.60 13.25
N ALA A 102 -6.30 -3.30 13.13
CA ALA A 102 -5.23 -2.66 13.89
C ALA A 102 -5.49 -2.67 15.41
N LYS A 103 -6.76 -2.63 15.82
CA LYS A 103 -7.17 -2.52 17.23
C LYS A 103 -7.38 -3.87 17.92
N TYR A 104 -7.92 -4.86 17.22
CA TYR A 104 -8.37 -6.14 17.77
C TYR A 104 -7.76 -7.37 17.10
N GLY A 105 -7.12 -7.23 15.94
CA GLY A 105 -6.48 -8.33 15.23
C GLY A 105 -5.19 -8.81 15.92
N ASP A 106 -4.88 -10.09 15.72
CA ASP A 106 -3.57 -10.65 16.04
C ASP A 106 -2.46 -9.91 15.26
N THR A 107 -1.25 -9.87 15.83
CA THR A 107 -0.13 -9.02 15.42
C THR A 107 0.41 -9.35 14.02
N LEU A 108 -0.29 -8.91 12.97
CA LEU A 108 0.19 -8.88 11.58
C LEU A 108 1.42 -7.98 11.41
N ILE A 109 1.51 -6.93 12.23
CA ILE A 109 2.61 -5.97 12.29
C ILE A 109 3.51 -6.31 13.48
N LYS A 110 4.80 -6.55 13.23
CA LYS A 110 5.82 -6.78 14.28
C LYS A 110 6.67 -5.54 14.58
N SER A 111 6.71 -4.56 13.68
CA SER A 111 7.43 -3.32 13.90
C SER A 111 6.92 -2.63 15.15
N ARG A 112 7.86 -2.04 15.92
CA ARG A 112 7.53 -1.37 17.18
C ARG A 112 6.52 -0.26 16.95
N ASP A 113 5.61 -0.12 17.90
CA ASP A 113 4.70 1.03 17.95
C ASP A 113 5.45 2.26 18.49
N ILE A 114 5.13 3.43 17.96
CA ILE A 114 5.74 4.69 18.37
C ILE A 114 4.62 5.64 18.74
N SER A 115 4.45 5.84 20.05
CA SER A 115 3.50 6.82 20.57
C SER A 115 4.05 8.23 20.39
N LEU A 116 3.16 9.13 19.97
CA LEU A 116 3.40 10.56 19.92
C LEU A 116 2.72 11.23 21.12
N ALA A 117 3.24 12.37 21.54
CA ALA A 117 2.53 13.19 22.53
C ALA A 117 1.24 13.76 21.92
N GLU A 118 0.24 14.10 22.76
CA GLU A 118 -1.09 14.56 22.32
C GLU A 118 -1.06 15.76 21.36
N HIS A 119 -0.03 16.59 21.42
CA HIS A 119 0.13 17.79 20.59
C HIS A 119 1.38 17.74 19.68
N GLU A 120 2.01 16.57 19.54
CA GLU A 120 3.13 16.38 18.61
C GLU A 120 2.58 16.18 17.19
N ASP A 121 3.05 17.00 16.25
CA ASP A 121 2.67 16.85 14.83
C ASP A 121 3.33 15.60 14.24
N GLU A 122 2.53 14.74 13.59
CA GLU A 122 3.01 13.45 13.08
C GLU A 122 4.05 13.60 11.96
N ILE A 123 3.96 14.66 11.14
CA ILE A 123 4.88 14.90 10.03
C ILE A 123 6.20 15.45 10.58
N GLU A 124 6.15 16.43 11.50
CA GLU A 124 7.32 16.95 12.19
C GLU A 124 8.04 15.86 13.00
N ALA A 125 7.28 14.95 13.63
CA ALA A 125 7.82 13.79 14.30
C ALA A 125 8.67 12.91 13.37
N CYS A 126 8.28 12.77 12.10
CA CYS A 126 9.03 12.02 11.09
C CYS A 126 10.31 12.75 10.65
N TYR A 127 10.27 14.09 10.55
CA TYR A 127 11.47 14.89 10.26
C TYR A 127 12.49 14.78 11.40
N VAL A 128 12.07 14.99 12.65
CA VAL A 128 12.94 14.95 13.84
C VAL A 128 13.60 13.59 14.01
N ARG A 129 12.87 12.51 13.71
CA ARG A 129 13.40 11.14 13.77
C ARG A 129 14.21 10.73 12.53
N GLY A 130 14.32 11.64 11.56
CA GLY A 130 15.10 11.44 10.35
C GLY A 130 14.55 10.33 9.47
N TRP A 131 13.22 10.17 9.36
CA TRP A 131 12.58 9.18 8.46
C TRP A 131 12.23 9.76 7.08
N SER A 132 12.23 11.08 6.97
CA SER A 132 12.03 11.80 5.72
C SER A 132 13.33 11.98 4.94
N ASP A 133 13.18 12.04 3.61
CA ASP A 133 14.18 12.41 2.60
C ASP A 133 14.29 13.94 2.38
N GLY A 134 13.66 14.74 3.25
CA GLY A 134 13.55 16.20 3.15
C GLY A 134 12.23 16.68 2.58
N LEU A 135 11.42 15.79 2.00
CA LEU A 135 10.05 16.08 1.59
C LEU A 135 9.04 15.64 2.67
N PRO A 136 7.82 16.22 2.69
CA PRO A 136 6.76 15.72 3.55
C PRO A 136 6.51 14.23 3.31
N VAL A 137 6.26 13.50 4.39
CA VAL A 137 5.94 12.07 4.36
C VAL A 137 4.52 11.84 4.86
N VAL A 138 3.94 10.69 4.52
CA VAL A 138 2.71 10.23 5.18
C VAL A 138 3.10 9.34 6.37
N PRO A 139 2.81 9.74 7.62
CA PRO A 139 3.19 8.96 8.79
C PRO A 139 2.60 7.54 8.76
N PRO A 140 3.40 6.48 8.96
CA PRO A 140 2.98 5.10 8.72
C PRO A 140 2.25 4.52 9.93
N THR A 141 1.04 5.02 10.21
CA THR A 141 0.19 4.46 11.26
C THR A 141 -0.18 3.00 10.95
N LYS A 142 -0.48 2.21 11.98
CA LYS A 142 -0.86 0.78 11.82
C LYS A 142 -1.97 0.59 10.78
N GLU A 143 -2.99 1.45 10.81
CA GLU A 143 -4.11 1.43 9.86
C GLU A 143 -3.64 1.64 8.41
N ARG A 144 -2.76 2.63 8.17
CA ARG A 144 -2.22 2.92 6.83
C ARG A 144 -1.32 1.79 6.34
N VAL A 145 -0.55 1.17 7.23
CA VAL A 145 0.32 0.03 6.91
C VAL A 145 -0.50 -1.22 6.58
N LEU A 146 -1.53 -1.54 7.37
CA LEU A 146 -2.44 -2.65 7.07
C LEU A 146 -3.16 -2.45 5.72
N ARG A 147 -3.62 -1.23 5.44
CA ARG A 147 -4.17 -0.89 4.12
C ARG A 147 -3.13 -1.07 3.01
N MET A 148 -1.89 -0.62 3.23
CA MET A 148 -0.82 -0.80 2.24
C MET A 148 -0.58 -2.28 1.95
N LEU A 149 -0.55 -3.12 2.99
CA LEU A 149 -0.36 -4.57 2.88
C LEU A 149 -1.48 -5.27 2.12
N SER A 150 -2.69 -4.71 2.03
CA SER A 150 -3.76 -5.28 1.20
C SER A 150 -3.45 -5.24 -0.30
N GLY A 151 -2.41 -4.50 -0.71
CA GLY A 151 -1.94 -4.43 -2.08
C GLY A 151 -1.12 -5.64 -2.55
N THR A 152 -0.85 -6.60 -1.65
CA THR A 152 -0.08 -7.81 -1.97
C THR A 152 -0.68 -9.04 -1.29
N SER A 153 -0.46 -10.21 -1.88
CA SER A 153 -0.77 -11.51 -1.27
C SER A 153 0.40 -12.10 -0.47
N ARG A 154 1.57 -11.46 -0.52
CA ARG A 154 2.77 -11.86 0.24
C ARG A 154 2.53 -11.76 1.74
N ASN A 155 3.14 -12.65 2.52
CA ASN A 155 3.06 -12.56 3.97
C ASN A 155 3.86 -11.32 4.43
N PRO A 156 3.32 -10.44 5.30
CA PRO A 156 4.04 -9.27 5.82
C PRO A 156 5.40 -9.61 6.46
N GLN A 157 5.55 -10.84 6.95
CA GLN A 157 6.77 -11.33 7.61
C GLN A 157 7.77 -11.98 6.64
N ASP A 158 7.44 -12.11 5.36
CA ASP A 158 8.38 -12.62 4.36
C ASP A 158 9.56 -11.65 4.23
N VAL A 159 10.77 -12.17 4.46
CA VAL A 159 12.02 -11.44 4.30
C VAL A 159 12.36 -11.38 2.82
N VAL A 160 12.46 -10.17 2.29
CA VAL A 160 12.88 -9.90 0.91
C VAL A 160 14.39 -9.98 0.76
N GLY A 161 15.12 -9.54 1.79
CA GLY A 161 16.57 -9.70 1.89
C GLY A 161 17.21 -8.72 2.85
N LEU A 162 18.53 -8.58 2.79
CA LEU A 162 19.31 -7.70 3.65
C LEU A 162 19.67 -6.42 2.89
N ILE A 163 19.22 -5.26 3.36
CA ILE A 163 19.45 -4.01 2.64
C ILE A 163 20.86 -3.47 2.97
N PRO A 164 21.76 -3.35 1.98
CA PRO A 164 23.07 -2.77 2.21
C PRO A 164 23.01 -1.25 2.47
N PRO A 165 24.04 -0.67 3.10
CA PRO A 165 25.20 -1.37 3.67
C PRO A 165 24.98 -1.93 5.08
N ASN A 166 23.94 -1.53 5.82
CA ASN A 166 23.73 -2.00 7.18
C ASN A 166 23.36 -3.49 7.27
N LEU A 167 22.97 -4.10 6.15
CA LEU A 167 22.53 -5.49 6.04
C LEU A 167 21.38 -5.82 7.00
N VAL A 168 20.48 -4.85 7.18
CA VAL A 168 19.29 -5.02 8.00
C VAL A 168 18.25 -5.82 7.23
N GLU A 169 17.66 -6.81 7.88
CA GLU A 169 16.57 -7.61 7.34
C GLU A 169 15.38 -6.74 6.94
N CYS A 170 14.97 -6.84 5.68
CA CYS A 170 13.84 -6.12 5.12
C CYS A 170 12.71 -7.08 4.79
N SER A 171 11.65 -7.02 5.61
CA SER A 171 10.42 -7.75 5.36
C SER A 171 9.44 -6.95 4.50
N VAL A 172 8.43 -7.62 3.94
CA VAL A 172 7.32 -6.98 3.23
C VAL A 172 6.65 -5.90 4.08
N GLU A 173 6.49 -6.13 5.39
CA GLU A 173 5.99 -5.12 6.33
C GLU A 173 6.85 -3.85 6.35
N LYS A 174 8.18 -3.98 6.39
CA LYS A 174 9.09 -2.81 6.39
C LYS A 174 9.08 -2.08 5.04
N ILE A 175 8.90 -2.79 3.94
CA ILE A 175 8.69 -2.19 2.62
C ILE A 175 7.38 -1.40 2.63
N ALA A 176 6.29 -1.98 3.13
CA ALA A 176 4.99 -1.33 3.22
C ALA A 176 5.05 -0.05 4.07
N ILE A 177 5.77 -0.05 5.21
CA ILE A 177 5.99 1.16 6.03
C ILE A 177 6.63 2.29 5.21
N ASN A 178 7.68 1.98 4.44
CA ASN A 178 8.37 2.98 3.61
C ASN A 178 7.54 3.40 2.38
N ALA A 179 6.75 2.50 1.83
CA ALA A 179 5.78 2.83 0.77
C ALA A 179 4.70 3.79 1.29
N VAL A 180 4.21 3.61 2.52
CA VAL A 180 3.31 4.57 3.16
C VAL A 180 4.01 5.91 3.32
N LEU A 181 5.23 5.95 3.90
CA LEU A 181 6.00 7.19 4.04
C LEU A 181 6.15 7.96 2.72
N ALA A 182 6.43 7.25 1.62
CA ALA A 182 6.55 7.82 0.28
C ALA A 182 5.23 8.38 -0.27
N GLY A 183 4.08 7.96 0.26
CA GLY A 183 2.76 8.31 -0.21
C GLY A 183 2.23 7.37 -1.31
N CYS A 184 2.70 6.12 -1.39
CA CYS A 184 2.17 5.13 -2.34
C CYS A 184 0.69 4.80 -2.07
N LEU A 185 0.03 4.22 -3.07
CA LEU A 185 -1.23 3.48 -2.92
C LEU A 185 -0.95 1.98 -2.75
N PRO A 186 -1.86 1.20 -2.14
CA PRO A 186 -1.68 -0.25 -1.97
C PRO A 186 -1.36 -0.97 -3.30
N GLN A 187 -2.05 -0.62 -4.39
CA GLN A 187 -1.79 -1.20 -5.70
C GLN A 187 -0.36 -0.98 -6.24
N TYR A 188 0.41 -0.05 -5.67
CA TYR A 188 1.81 0.19 -6.07
C TYR A 188 2.78 -0.74 -5.33
N LEU A 189 2.36 -1.31 -4.19
CA LEU A 189 3.24 -2.11 -3.33
C LEU A 189 3.92 -3.28 -4.05
N PRO A 190 3.26 -4.04 -4.95
CA PRO A 190 3.93 -5.10 -5.71
C PRO A 190 5.13 -4.59 -6.50
N VAL A 191 5.02 -3.41 -7.13
CA VAL A 191 6.13 -2.80 -7.90
C VAL A 191 7.25 -2.36 -6.96
N VAL A 192 6.93 -1.82 -5.78
CA VAL A 192 7.93 -1.45 -4.77
C VAL A 192 8.67 -2.69 -4.25
N ILE A 193 7.97 -3.79 -3.96
CA ILE A 193 8.58 -5.06 -3.55
C ILE A 193 9.52 -5.57 -4.64
N ALA A 194 9.07 -5.64 -5.90
CA ALA A 194 9.89 -6.06 -7.03
C ALA A 194 11.11 -5.15 -7.24
N SER A 195 10.95 -3.83 -7.00
CA SER A 195 12.07 -2.87 -7.07
C SER A 195 13.10 -3.13 -5.97
N VAL A 196 12.68 -3.51 -4.76
CA VAL A 196 13.62 -3.89 -3.69
C VAL A 196 14.32 -5.20 -4.01
N GLU A 197 13.60 -6.20 -4.56
CA GLU A 197 14.19 -7.47 -5.01
C GLU A 197 15.23 -7.27 -6.10
N ALA A 198 14.94 -6.41 -7.08
CA ALA A 198 15.88 -6.04 -8.14
C ALA A 198 17.09 -5.28 -7.57
N ALA A 199 16.89 -4.41 -6.56
CA ALA A 199 17.98 -3.66 -5.93
C ALA A 199 18.93 -4.55 -5.12
N LEU A 200 18.47 -5.73 -4.71
CA LEU A 200 19.23 -6.72 -3.96
C LEU A 200 19.93 -7.75 -4.85
N GLN A 201 19.75 -7.70 -6.17
CA GLN A 201 20.56 -8.50 -7.09
C GLN A 201 22.00 -8.01 -7.08
N ASP A 202 22.96 -8.96 -7.06
CA ASP A 202 24.39 -8.65 -7.01
C ASP A 202 24.82 -7.81 -8.22
N GLU A 203 24.23 -8.06 -9.40
CA GLU A 203 24.48 -7.35 -10.65
C GLU A 203 24.16 -5.85 -10.57
N PHE A 204 23.18 -5.47 -9.75
CA PHE A 204 22.83 -4.05 -9.55
C PHE A 204 23.81 -3.34 -8.61
N CYS A 205 24.47 -4.08 -7.71
CA CYS A 205 25.50 -3.59 -6.79
C CYS A 205 25.07 -2.34 -5.99
N LEU A 206 23.95 -2.42 -5.27
CA LEU A 206 23.40 -1.29 -4.50
C LEU A 206 24.41 -0.68 -3.50
N HIS A 207 25.25 -1.51 -2.85
CA HIS A 207 26.30 -0.98 -1.97
C HIS A 207 27.27 -0.07 -2.74
N GLY A 208 27.76 -0.52 -3.90
CA GLY A 208 28.68 0.26 -4.73
C GLY A 208 28.04 1.56 -5.21
N LEU A 209 26.75 1.53 -5.55
CA LEU A 209 25.97 2.72 -5.92
C LEU A 209 25.85 3.74 -4.79
N LEU A 210 25.81 3.32 -3.53
CA LEU A 210 25.82 4.25 -2.38
C LEU A 210 27.23 4.76 -2.04
N ALA A 211 28.24 3.90 -2.21
CA ALA A 211 29.63 4.21 -1.87
C ALA A 211 30.36 5.06 -2.91
N THR A 212 29.81 5.22 -4.12
CA THR A 212 30.43 6.04 -5.17
C THR A 212 30.34 7.54 -4.85
N THR A 213 31.36 8.29 -5.28
CA THR A 213 31.33 9.76 -5.26
C THR A 213 30.54 10.35 -6.42
N TYR A 214 30.21 9.52 -7.42
CA TYR A 214 29.35 9.91 -8.53
C TYR A 214 27.90 10.02 -8.06
N PHE A 215 27.12 10.93 -8.66
CA PHE A 215 25.81 11.32 -8.16
C PHE A 215 24.67 10.39 -8.62
N SER A 216 24.94 9.10 -8.79
CA SER A 216 23.94 8.15 -9.26
C SER A 216 22.98 7.68 -8.16
N GLY A 217 21.79 7.22 -8.57
CA GLY A 217 20.81 6.53 -7.75
C GLY A 217 20.01 5.51 -8.55
N PRO A 218 19.22 4.65 -7.89
CA PRO A 218 18.35 3.71 -8.58
C PRO A 218 17.27 4.44 -9.39
N LEU A 219 17.29 4.20 -10.71
CA LEU A 219 16.17 4.42 -11.62
C LEU A 219 15.36 3.13 -11.74
N VAL A 220 14.05 3.24 -11.59
CA VAL A 220 13.08 2.15 -11.76
C VAL A 220 12.38 2.32 -13.12
N ILE A 221 12.48 1.31 -13.98
CA ILE A 221 11.76 1.25 -15.26
C ILE A 221 10.74 0.12 -15.14
N VAL A 222 9.46 0.44 -15.34
CA VAL A 222 8.35 -0.50 -15.17
C VAL A 222 7.76 -0.89 -16.53
N ASN A 223 7.53 -2.19 -16.70
CA ASN A 223 7.01 -2.79 -17.91
C ASN A 223 5.75 -3.63 -17.64
N GLY A 224 4.99 -3.87 -18.70
CA GLY A 224 3.85 -4.77 -18.74
C GLY A 224 2.54 -4.19 -18.18
N PRO A 225 1.51 -5.04 -17.99
CA PRO A 225 0.14 -4.61 -17.68
C PRO A 225 0.02 -3.78 -16.39
N ILE A 226 0.82 -4.08 -15.36
CA ILE A 226 0.77 -3.38 -14.07
C ILE A 226 0.96 -1.87 -14.22
N ALA A 227 1.80 -1.41 -15.16
CA ALA A 227 2.02 0.02 -15.38
C ALA A 227 0.72 0.74 -15.74
N ARG A 228 -0.11 0.12 -16.61
CA ARG A 228 -1.42 0.65 -17.00
C ARG A 228 -2.45 0.49 -15.89
N GLU A 229 -2.48 -0.65 -15.20
CA GLU A 229 -3.42 -0.94 -14.12
C GLU A 229 -3.30 0.06 -12.96
N ILE A 230 -2.07 0.46 -12.62
CA ILE A 230 -1.82 1.41 -11.53
C ILE A 230 -1.77 2.87 -11.99
N GLY A 231 -1.97 3.10 -13.29
CA GLY A 231 -2.01 4.42 -13.91
C GLY A 231 -0.67 5.16 -13.92
N MET A 232 0.44 4.46 -14.17
CA MET A 232 1.74 5.11 -14.41
C MET A 232 1.70 5.94 -15.69
N ASN A 233 2.46 7.05 -15.69
CA ASN A 233 2.69 7.82 -16.92
C ASN A 233 3.86 7.22 -17.69
N SER A 234 3.68 6.99 -18.99
CA SER A 234 4.72 6.58 -19.94
C SER A 234 4.93 7.60 -21.08
N GLU A 235 4.17 8.70 -21.10
CA GLU A 235 4.08 9.61 -22.25
C GLU A 235 4.74 10.98 -22.00
N GLY A 236 4.08 12.08 -22.43
CA GLY A 236 4.58 13.44 -22.25
C GLY A 236 4.91 13.75 -20.79
N ASN A 237 6.05 14.42 -20.58
CA ASN A 237 6.55 14.78 -19.24
C ASN A 237 6.70 13.56 -18.30
N VAL A 238 7.00 12.36 -18.83
CA VAL A 238 7.13 11.09 -18.09
C VAL A 238 8.06 11.15 -16.87
N LEU A 239 9.13 11.95 -16.95
CA LEU A 239 10.11 12.14 -15.86
C LEU A 239 9.81 13.37 -14.99
N GLY A 240 8.72 14.08 -15.26
CA GLY A 240 8.32 15.28 -14.55
C GLY A 240 7.24 15.04 -13.49
N GLN A 241 6.68 16.13 -13.00
CA GLN A 241 5.62 16.13 -12.00
C GLN A 241 4.26 15.65 -12.54
N GLY A 242 3.38 15.24 -11.62
CA GLY A 242 1.94 15.09 -11.88
C GLY A 242 1.40 13.66 -11.78
N ASN A 243 2.27 12.65 -11.87
CA ASN A 243 1.85 11.25 -11.70
C ASN A 243 2.29 10.69 -10.35
N ARG A 244 1.34 10.27 -9.51
CA ARG A 244 1.60 9.74 -8.16
C ARG A 244 2.39 8.43 -8.19
N ALA A 245 2.12 7.50 -9.11
CA ALA A 245 2.83 6.24 -9.18
C ALA A 245 4.31 6.47 -9.53
N ASN A 246 4.59 7.21 -10.61
CA ASN A 246 5.96 7.59 -11.00
C ASN A 246 6.71 8.33 -9.87
N SER A 247 6.02 9.23 -9.17
CA SER A 247 6.65 10.05 -8.10
C SER A 247 6.93 9.26 -6.82
N THR A 248 6.09 8.26 -6.48
CA THR A 248 6.14 7.60 -5.17
C THR A 248 6.83 6.25 -5.18
N ILE A 249 6.83 5.50 -6.29
CA ILE A 249 7.48 4.17 -6.36
C ILE A 249 9.00 4.30 -6.22
N GLY A 250 9.63 5.17 -7.03
CA GLY A 250 11.07 5.42 -6.93
C GLY A 250 11.46 6.00 -5.57
N ARG A 251 10.61 6.88 -5.01
CA ARG A 251 10.79 7.44 -3.67
C ARG A 251 10.68 6.39 -2.57
N ALA A 252 9.74 5.45 -2.68
CA ALA A 252 9.59 4.36 -1.72
C ALA A 252 10.84 3.46 -1.69
N LEU A 253 11.41 3.15 -2.85
CA LEU A 253 12.68 2.43 -2.93
C LEU A 253 13.79 3.21 -2.22
N GLN A 254 13.92 4.52 -2.48
CA GLN A 254 14.91 5.37 -1.81
C GLN A 254 14.72 5.42 -0.30
N LEU A 255 13.48 5.52 0.18
CA LEU A 255 13.19 5.47 1.61
C LEU A 255 13.52 4.11 2.24
N VAL A 256 13.32 2.99 1.54
CA VAL A 256 13.79 1.66 1.99
C VAL A 256 15.31 1.67 2.14
N VAL A 257 16.05 2.11 1.12
CA VAL A 257 17.51 2.19 1.14
C VAL A 257 18.00 3.10 2.28
N ARG A 258 17.34 4.23 2.47
CA ARG A 258 17.70 5.23 3.48
C ARG A 258 17.37 4.79 4.90
N ASN A 259 16.15 4.30 5.15
CA ASN A 259 15.63 4.03 6.49
C ASN A 259 15.99 2.64 7.01
N ILE A 260 16.19 1.66 6.11
CA ILE A 260 16.57 0.29 6.46
C ILE A 260 18.07 0.08 6.20
N GLY A 261 18.53 0.39 4.99
CA GLY A 261 19.92 0.23 4.58
C GLY A 261 20.88 1.23 5.22
N GLY A 262 20.38 2.39 5.63
CA GLY A 262 21.18 3.48 6.17
C GLY A 262 21.80 4.39 5.11
N GLY A 263 21.39 4.31 3.84
CA GLY A 263 21.91 5.10 2.72
C GLY A 263 21.59 6.59 2.79
N ARG A 264 22.02 7.28 3.85
CA ARG A 264 21.78 8.70 4.09
C ARG A 264 22.92 9.56 3.52
N PRO A 265 22.62 10.75 2.94
CA PRO A 265 23.62 11.74 2.55
C PRO A 265 24.57 12.09 3.71
N GLN A 266 25.84 12.31 3.38
CA GLN A 266 26.92 12.66 4.34
C GLN A 266 27.27 11.57 5.36
N GLU A 267 26.54 10.46 5.38
CA GLU A 267 26.84 9.26 6.16
C GLU A 267 27.39 8.17 5.23
N ILE A 268 26.51 7.34 4.70
CA ILE A 268 26.84 6.21 3.83
C ILE A 268 26.82 6.61 2.37
N ASP A 269 25.90 7.48 1.96
CA ASP A 269 25.86 7.99 0.59
C ASP A 269 27.03 8.97 0.39
N ARG A 270 27.96 8.61 -0.50
CA ARG A 270 29.21 9.32 -0.75
C ARG A 270 29.18 10.27 -1.93
N SER A 271 28.02 10.47 -2.56
CA SER A 271 27.86 11.38 -3.70
C SER A 271 28.43 12.77 -3.38
N ALA A 272 29.24 13.33 -4.28
CA ALA A 272 29.85 14.65 -4.06
C ALA A 272 28.83 15.79 -4.13
N PHE A 273 27.92 15.77 -5.13
CA PHE A 273 26.87 16.79 -5.32
C PHE A 273 25.44 16.23 -5.29
N GLY A 274 25.25 14.93 -5.54
CA GLY A 274 23.92 14.33 -5.68
C GLY A 274 23.17 14.81 -6.94
N THR A 275 21.91 14.37 -7.07
CA THR A 275 20.99 14.71 -8.18
C THR A 275 19.56 14.66 -7.66
N PRO A 276 18.62 15.48 -8.18
CA PRO A 276 17.20 15.37 -7.81
C PRO A 276 16.62 13.96 -7.97
N GLY A 277 17.14 13.16 -8.93
CA GLY A 277 16.72 11.78 -9.14
C GLY A 277 16.98 10.85 -7.94
N LYS A 278 17.86 11.22 -7.00
CA LYS A 278 18.08 10.45 -5.77
C LYS A 278 16.95 10.57 -4.75
N VAL A 279 16.02 11.51 -4.92
CA VAL A 279 14.77 11.53 -4.15
C VAL A 279 13.82 10.43 -4.61
N GLY A 280 13.79 10.17 -5.92
CA GLY A 280 13.00 9.12 -6.54
C GLY A 280 13.03 9.25 -8.06
N PHE A 281 13.28 8.15 -8.75
CA PHE A 281 13.37 8.13 -10.21
C PHE A 281 12.67 6.87 -10.72
N CYS A 282 11.45 7.02 -11.24
CA CYS A 282 10.63 5.90 -11.69
C CYS A 282 9.72 6.31 -12.85
N PHE A 283 9.63 5.47 -13.88
CA PHE A 283 8.68 5.63 -14.96
C PHE A 283 8.29 4.30 -15.60
N ALA A 284 7.21 4.31 -16.38
CA ALA A 284 6.80 3.18 -17.20
C ALA A 284 7.29 3.37 -18.65
N GLU A 285 7.74 2.30 -19.29
CA GLU A 285 8.01 2.31 -20.72
C GLU A 285 6.72 2.45 -21.53
N ASP A 286 6.76 3.22 -22.62
CA ASP A 286 5.64 3.31 -23.58
C ASP A 286 5.63 2.12 -24.55
N GLU A 287 5.17 0.97 -24.06
CA GLU A 287 5.05 -0.25 -24.88
C GLU A 287 3.99 -0.13 -25.99
N ALA A 288 2.97 0.73 -25.81
CA ALA A 288 1.86 0.85 -26.75
C ALA A 288 2.16 1.83 -27.89
N GLY A 289 2.91 2.90 -27.61
CA GLY A 289 3.35 3.88 -28.59
C GLY A 289 4.69 3.56 -29.25
N SER A 290 5.39 2.49 -28.81
CA SER A 290 6.66 2.07 -29.37
C SER A 290 6.51 1.09 -30.54
N TYR A 291 7.38 1.24 -31.55
CA TYR A 291 7.56 0.26 -32.63
C TYR A 291 8.65 -0.78 -32.32
N TRP A 292 9.27 -0.68 -31.15
CA TRP A 292 10.38 -1.52 -30.69
C TRP A 292 9.86 -2.57 -29.73
N GLN A 293 10.63 -3.65 -29.55
CA GLN A 293 10.40 -4.56 -28.44
C GLN A 293 10.54 -3.79 -27.13
N SER A 294 9.73 -4.15 -26.13
CA SER A 294 9.88 -3.57 -24.80
C SER A 294 11.24 -3.94 -24.20
N LEU A 295 11.76 -3.10 -23.30
CA LEU A 295 12.97 -3.38 -22.54
C LEU A 295 12.87 -4.72 -21.77
N ALA A 296 11.67 -5.07 -21.32
CA ALA A 296 11.40 -6.35 -20.68
C ALA A 296 11.60 -7.53 -21.65
N GLU A 297 11.03 -7.45 -22.86
CA GLU A 297 11.19 -8.47 -23.90
C GLU A 297 12.65 -8.59 -24.36
N GLU A 298 13.37 -7.47 -24.53
CA GLU A 298 14.80 -7.47 -24.86
C GLU A 298 15.65 -8.15 -23.77
N ARG A 299 15.18 -8.11 -22.52
CA ARG A 299 15.81 -8.79 -21.37
C ARG A 299 15.30 -10.22 -21.15
N GLY A 300 14.51 -10.76 -22.08
CA GLY A 300 14.03 -12.15 -22.06
C GLY A 300 12.81 -12.38 -21.17
N ILE A 301 12.08 -11.34 -20.79
CA ILE A 301 10.78 -11.49 -20.12
C ILE A 301 9.69 -11.70 -21.16
N GLU A 302 8.81 -12.67 -20.91
CA GLU A 302 7.72 -12.99 -21.82
C GLU A 302 6.74 -11.82 -22.01
N PRO A 303 6.22 -11.61 -23.23
CA PRO A 303 5.25 -10.56 -23.51
C PRO A 303 4.02 -10.67 -22.59
N GLY A 304 3.55 -9.52 -22.09
CA GLY A 304 2.41 -9.46 -21.17
C GLY A 304 2.73 -9.74 -19.71
N CYS A 305 3.98 -10.08 -19.37
CA CYS A 305 4.43 -10.12 -17.98
C CYS A 305 4.79 -8.71 -17.50
N SER A 306 4.47 -8.42 -16.23
CA SER A 306 4.96 -7.21 -15.57
C SER A 306 6.36 -7.41 -15.02
N SER A 307 7.21 -6.41 -15.17
CA SER A 307 8.59 -6.46 -14.68
C SER A 307 9.09 -5.08 -14.27
N VAL A 308 10.20 -5.10 -13.53
CA VAL A 308 10.96 -3.91 -13.14
C VAL A 308 12.40 -4.10 -13.58
N THR A 309 12.97 -3.10 -14.25
CA THR A 309 14.40 -2.99 -14.49
C THR A 309 14.97 -1.87 -13.62
N LEU A 310 16.09 -2.15 -12.94
CA LEU A 310 16.86 -1.11 -12.27
C LEU A 310 18.09 -0.69 -13.08
N PHE A 311 18.36 0.61 -13.05
CA PHE A 311 19.54 1.21 -13.66
C PHE A 311 20.16 2.23 -12.70
N ALA A 312 21.50 2.26 -12.62
CA ALA A 312 22.22 3.25 -11.83
C ALA A 312 22.30 4.58 -12.60
N ALA A 313 21.29 5.43 -12.45
CA ALA A 313 21.13 6.66 -13.22
C ALA A 313 21.70 7.88 -12.48
N ASP A 314 22.37 8.77 -13.19
CA ASP A 314 22.92 10.04 -12.70
C ASP A 314 21.99 11.24 -13.01
N GLY A 315 21.20 11.16 -14.08
CA GLY A 315 20.15 12.13 -14.36
C GLY A 315 19.73 12.15 -15.82
N VAL A 316 19.12 13.26 -16.24
CA VAL A 316 18.73 13.49 -17.62
C VAL A 316 19.71 14.45 -18.29
N GLN A 317 20.18 14.10 -19.49
CA GLN A 317 20.97 15.00 -20.31
C GLN A 317 20.07 15.61 -21.39
N ALA A 318 19.86 16.92 -21.34
CA ALA A 318 19.15 17.61 -22.40
C ALA A 318 20.02 17.64 -23.67
N ILE A 319 19.48 17.11 -24.77
CA ILE A 319 20.07 17.20 -26.10
C ILE A 319 19.07 17.96 -26.97
N VAL A 320 19.51 19.08 -27.55
CA VAL A 320 18.67 19.91 -28.41
C VAL A 320 19.05 19.67 -29.86
N ASP A 321 18.12 19.08 -30.62
CA ASP A 321 18.22 18.98 -32.07
C ASP A 321 16.91 19.41 -32.73
N GLN A 322 16.93 20.60 -33.35
CA GLN A 322 15.80 21.15 -34.12
C GLN A 322 16.18 21.32 -35.60
N LYS A 323 17.32 20.75 -36.02
CA LYS A 323 17.93 21.03 -37.33
C LYS A 323 18.16 19.78 -38.17
N SER A 324 18.38 18.63 -37.55
CA SER A 324 18.59 17.37 -38.27
C SER A 324 17.37 17.03 -39.13
N ARG A 325 17.64 16.59 -40.37
CA ARG A 325 16.60 16.18 -41.35
C ARG A 325 16.73 14.72 -41.77
N ASP A 326 17.75 14.03 -41.27
CA ASP A 326 18.07 12.63 -41.54
C ASP A 326 18.57 11.94 -40.26
N PRO A 327 18.43 10.60 -40.15
CA PRO A 327 18.85 9.83 -38.98
C PRO A 327 20.34 9.96 -38.64
N GLU A 328 21.22 10.07 -39.65
CA GLU A 328 22.66 10.17 -39.47
C GLU A 328 23.07 11.50 -38.83
N SER A 329 22.42 12.60 -39.20
CA SER A 329 22.59 13.91 -38.57
C SER A 329 22.13 13.87 -37.11
N LEU A 330 20.94 13.31 -36.84
CA LEU A 330 20.41 13.20 -35.48
C LEU A 330 21.31 12.34 -34.58
N SER A 331 21.76 11.19 -35.10
CA SER A 331 22.67 10.28 -34.39
C SER A 331 24.00 10.96 -34.03
N ARG A 332 24.53 11.81 -34.92
CA ARG A 332 25.73 12.62 -34.62
C ARG A 332 25.49 13.62 -33.50
N THR A 333 24.32 14.25 -33.44
CA THR A 333 23.95 15.14 -32.32
C THR A 333 23.89 14.37 -31.00
N PHE A 334 23.26 13.18 -30.97
CA PHE A 334 23.24 12.34 -29.78
C PHE A 334 24.65 11.91 -29.33
N ALA A 335 25.48 11.44 -30.27
CA ALA A 335 26.86 11.07 -29.98
C ALA A 335 27.67 12.26 -29.43
N ALA A 336 27.50 13.45 -29.98
CA ALA A 336 28.16 14.66 -29.49
C ALA A 336 27.75 15.02 -28.06
N GLY A 337 26.46 14.89 -27.71
CA GLY A 337 25.98 15.09 -26.34
C GLY A 337 26.60 14.10 -25.36
N LEU A 338 26.59 12.81 -25.71
CA LEU A 338 27.13 11.73 -24.87
C LEU A 338 28.64 11.86 -24.61
N ARG A 339 29.41 12.43 -25.54
CA ARG A 339 30.86 12.65 -25.35
C ARG A 339 31.21 13.54 -24.17
N SER A 340 30.29 14.37 -23.69
CA SER A 340 30.51 15.27 -22.55
C SER A 340 30.20 14.65 -21.19
N VAL A 341 29.44 13.55 -21.16
CA VAL A 341 29.02 12.90 -19.93
C VAL A 341 30.20 12.16 -19.31
N GLY A 342 30.57 12.53 -18.09
CA GLY A 342 31.69 11.91 -17.38
C GLY A 342 33.06 12.11 -18.04
N HIS A 343 33.24 13.19 -18.82
CA HIS A 343 34.53 13.49 -19.46
C HIS A 343 35.64 13.73 -18.39
N PRO A 344 36.78 13.01 -18.46
CA PRO A 344 37.87 13.13 -17.49
C PRO A 344 38.65 14.46 -17.57
#